data_AF-A0A4U5Q2S3-F1
#
_entry.id   AF-A0A4U5Q2S3-F1
#
_cell.length_a   1.000
_cell.length_b   1.000
_cell.length_c   1.000
_cell.angle_alpha   90.00
_cell.angle_beta   90.00
_cell.angle_gamma   90.00
#
_symmetry.space_group_name_H-M   'P 1'
#
loop_
_entity.id
_entity.type
_entity.pdbx_description
1 polymer ?
#
loop_
_entity_poly.entity_id
_entity_poly.type
_entity_poly.pdbx_seq_one_letter_code
_entity_poly.pdbx_strand_id
1 'polypeptide(L)'
;MGGVTLLALGNGAPDVFASLAAVRSGQYRTGFGAILSAGTFVSALVVGFVAIYAAPFNVDPASFIRDVGFYLLGALILFYVYLSGEIFFWQAVGFVAFYLFFVGFVFWMDLGSGSIPAAGCAGGDDRRDAREMDCERGGEVVVGSLAGEKEHSGCFERACGKISKVWEFPVSFLLKLTIPQSAPLEWNRSYISANIALCPVALLYACNSFMPLDHPIAFLFPNTHFPLWFIVLLASSSLAALHFILEKEPPKNEQISVVLVAFVMSVFWISAVAGELLNCLEALGILLEVPPSLLGLTVLAWGNSVGDLVADVAVAKAGQPAMAMAGCFAGPMFNMLVGLGSALVILTADVYPKAYKLHFHVGIVIAFVFLLFGLMGSLLVITWSRFRVPRFWGFCLVGLYVFFMAVSLVIAMFSG
;
A
#
# COMPACT_ATOMS: atom_id res chain seq x y z
N MET A 1 -13.31 9.10 3.03
CA MET A 1 -12.81 8.90 4.41
C MET A 1 -12.09 7.56 4.54
N GLY A 2 -12.78 6.41 4.57
CA GLY A 2 -12.11 5.10 4.65
C GLY A 2 -11.16 4.80 3.47
N GLY A 3 -11.56 5.16 2.25
CA GLY A 3 -10.80 4.84 1.05
C GLY A 3 -9.47 5.60 0.84
N VAL A 4 -9.14 6.65 1.61
CA VAL A 4 -7.82 7.30 1.48
C VAL A 4 -6.86 6.72 2.50
N THR A 5 -7.26 6.65 3.77
CA THR A 5 -6.39 6.15 4.85
C THR A 5 -6.26 4.63 4.84
N LEU A 6 -7.35 3.86 4.68
CA LEU A 6 -7.27 2.39 4.67
C LEU A 6 -6.67 1.86 3.37
N LEU A 7 -6.93 2.52 2.24
CA LEU A 7 -6.31 2.14 0.97
C LEU A 7 -4.82 2.46 0.99
N ALA A 8 -4.41 3.65 1.48
CA ALA A 8 -3.00 3.99 1.65
C ALA A 8 -2.29 3.06 2.63
N LEU A 9 -2.93 2.69 3.75
CA LEU A 9 -2.39 1.71 4.68
C LEU A 9 -2.30 0.32 4.06
N GLY A 10 -3.33 -0.11 3.32
CA GLY A 10 -3.39 -1.44 2.70
C GLY A 10 -2.33 -1.61 1.62
N ASN A 11 -2.21 -0.62 0.75
CA ASN A 11 -1.24 -0.58 -0.34
C ASN A 11 0.19 -0.33 0.17
N GLY A 12 0.37 0.59 1.12
CA GLY A 12 1.69 1.02 1.56
C GLY A 12 2.32 0.20 2.69
N ALA A 13 1.55 -0.56 3.47
CA ALA A 13 2.11 -1.36 4.56
C ALA A 13 3.19 -2.39 4.09
N PRO A 14 2.99 -3.16 3.00
CA PRO A 14 4.03 -4.01 2.41
C PRO A 14 5.34 -3.26 2.16
N ASP A 15 5.26 -2.08 1.55
CA ASP A 15 6.42 -1.27 1.19
C ASP A 15 7.15 -0.74 2.42
N VAL A 16 6.41 -0.36 3.46
CA VAL A 16 6.97 0.06 4.76
C VAL A 16 7.79 -1.07 5.37
N PHE A 17 7.25 -2.29 5.40
CA PHE A 17 7.97 -3.44 5.97
C PHE A 17 9.21 -3.82 5.16
N ALA A 18 9.11 -3.84 3.83
CA ALA A 18 10.25 -4.10 2.95
C ALA A 18 11.36 -3.04 3.13
N SER A 19 10.97 -1.76 3.18
CA SER A 19 11.88 -0.64 3.38
C SER A 19 12.56 -0.68 4.75
N LEU A 20 11.81 -1.00 5.79
CA LEU A 20 12.34 -1.13 7.15
C LEU A 20 13.34 -2.28 7.26
N ALA A 21 13.04 -3.41 6.62
CA ALA A 21 13.95 -4.56 6.55
C ALA A 21 15.24 -4.22 5.81
N ALA A 22 15.16 -3.53 4.66
CA ALA A 22 16.32 -3.10 3.88
C ALA A 22 17.21 -2.09 4.61
N VAL A 23 16.61 -1.19 5.40
CA VAL A 23 17.37 -0.24 6.22
C VAL A 23 18.07 -0.94 7.38
N ARG A 24 17.40 -1.89 8.05
CA ARG A 24 18.01 -2.69 9.13
C ARG A 24 19.14 -3.59 8.66
N SER A 25 19.11 -4.08 7.42
CA SER A 25 20.21 -4.85 6.82
C SER A 25 21.40 -3.99 6.38
N GLY A 26 21.38 -2.67 6.66
CA GLY A 26 22.46 -1.74 6.33
C GLY A 26 22.44 -1.23 4.89
N GLN A 27 21.44 -1.57 4.09
CA GLN A 27 21.30 -1.14 2.70
C GLN A 27 20.43 0.12 2.56
N TYR A 28 20.72 1.17 3.33
CA TYR A 28 19.91 2.41 3.33
C TYR A 28 19.85 3.11 1.96
N ARG A 29 20.90 2.97 1.13
CA ARG A 29 20.95 3.56 -0.21
C ARG A 29 19.89 2.99 -1.15
N THR A 30 19.71 1.68 -1.15
CA THR A 30 18.71 1.01 -1.98
C THR A 30 17.31 1.29 -1.44
N GLY A 31 17.13 1.36 -0.11
CA GLY A 31 15.87 1.76 0.51
C GLY A 31 15.39 3.17 0.14
N PHE A 32 16.25 4.19 0.26
CA PHE A 32 15.90 5.56 -0.14
C PHE A 32 15.54 5.65 -1.63
N GLY A 33 16.38 5.06 -2.49
CA GLY A 33 16.15 5.05 -3.93
C GLY A 33 14.87 4.34 -4.31
N ALA A 34 14.58 3.20 -3.68
CA ALA A 34 13.38 2.41 -3.93
C ALA A 34 12.11 3.15 -3.56
N ILE A 35 12.01 3.73 -2.36
CA ILE A 35 10.78 4.42 -1.89
C ILE A 35 10.46 5.65 -2.75
N LEU A 36 11.48 6.43 -3.11
CA LEU A 36 11.28 7.65 -3.91
C LEU A 36 10.96 7.32 -5.37
N SER A 37 11.58 6.29 -5.92
CA SER A 37 11.30 5.83 -7.28
C SER A 37 9.95 5.14 -7.37
N ALA A 38 9.55 4.38 -6.34
CA ALA A 38 8.21 3.84 -6.16
C ALA A 38 7.17 4.96 -6.09
N GLY A 39 7.43 6.00 -5.30
CA GLY A 39 6.54 7.17 -5.24
C GLY A 39 6.43 7.91 -6.58
N THR A 40 7.53 8.01 -7.33
CA THR A 40 7.51 8.55 -8.71
C THR A 40 6.71 7.64 -9.66
N PHE A 41 6.86 6.33 -9.54
CA PHE A 41 6.10 5.35 -10.32
C PHE A 41 4.60 5.46 -10.06
N VAL A 42 4.17 5.49 -8.80
CA VAL A 42 2.74 5.57 -8.46
C VAL A 42 2.17 6.94 -8.85
N SER A 43 2.81 8.03 -8.42
CA SER A 43 2.31 9.40 -8.66
C SER A 43 2.39 9.85 -10.13
N ALA A 44 3.21 9.21 -10.96
CA ALA A 44 3.27 9.47 -12.40
C ALA A 44 2.63 8.35 -13.24
N LEU A 45 3.17 7.13 -13.22
CA LEU A 45 2.71 6.07 -14.10
C LEU A 45 1.30 5.57 -13.72
N VAL A 46 1.06 5.28 -12.43
CA VAL A 46 -0.25 4.75 -11.99
C VAL A 46 -1.34 5.80 -12.15
N VAL A 47 -1.11 7.03 -11.66
CA VAL A 47 -1.98 8.19 -11.92
C VAL A 47 -2.21 8.37 -13.42
N GLY A 48 -1.15 8.22 -14.21
CA GLY A 48 -1.19 8.31 -15.67
C GLY A 48 -2.16 7.29 -16.30
N PHE A 49 -2.07 6.02 -15.91
CA PHE A 49 -2.97 4.97 -16.37
C PHE A 49 -4.41 5.16 -15.89
N VAL A 50 -4.61 5.54 -14.63
CA VAL A 50 -5.94 5.87 -14.08
C VAL A 50 -6.57 7.01 -14.87
N ALA A 51 -5.81 8.07 -15.18
CA ALA A 51 -6.26 9.18 -15.99
C ALA A 51 -6.54 8.77 -17.44
N ILE A 52 -5.67 7.99 -18.10
CA ILE A 52 -5.91 7.52 -19.48
C ILE A 52 -7.19 6.69 -19.58
N TYR A 53 -7.41 5.79 -18.61
CA TYR A 53 -8.54 4.88 -18.62
C TYR A 53 -9.86 5.58 -18.26
N ALA A 54 -9.87 6.32 -17.14
CA ALA A 54 -11.11 6.80 -16.54
C ALA A 54 -11.43 8.27 -16.84
N ALA A 55 -10.47 9.08 -17.31
CA ALA A 55 -10.76 10.49 -17.61
C ALA A 55 -11.76 10.62 -18.77
N PRO A 56 -12.51 11.73 -18.86
CA PRO A 56 -12.59 12.81 -17.88
C PRO A 56 -13.43 12.42 -16.65
N PHE A 57 -12.90 12.70 -15.46
CA PHE A 57 -13.65 12.60 -14.19
C PHE A 57 -13.32 13.81 -13.31
N ASN A 58 -14.19 14.07 -12.34
CA ASN A 58 -14.01 15.15 -11.38
C ASN A 58 -13.42 14.61 -10.07
N VAL A 59 -12.55 15.39 -9.43
CA VAL A 59 -12.04 15.13 -8.09
C VAL A 59 -12.54 16.20 -7.13
N ASP A 60 -12.70 15.85 -5.86
CA ASP A 60 -13.06 16.82 -4.83
C ASP A 60 -11.90 17.83 -4.61
N PRO A 61 -12.14 19.15 -4.73
CA PRO A 61 -11.10 20.16 -4.63
C PRO A 61 -10.32 20.14 -3.32
N ALA A 62 -11.04 20.02 -2.19
CA ALA A 62 -10.45 20.09 -0.86
C ALA A 62 -9.59 18.87 -0.58
N SER A 63 -10.13 17.67 -0.88
CA SER A 63 -9.41 16.41 -0.71
C SER A 63 -8.17 16.35 -1.61
N PHE A 64 -8.29 16.75 -2.88
CA PHE A 64 -7.18 16.72 -3.84
C PHE A 64 -6.04 17.69 -3.44
N ILE A 65 -6.36 18.95 -3.12
CA ILE A 65 -5.34 19.93 -2.70
C ILE A 65 -4.67 19.49 -1.41
N ARG A 66 -5.44 18.97 -0.45
CA ARG A 66 -4.91 18.42 0.79
C ARG A 66 -3.94 17.28 0.48
N ASP A 67 -4.37 16.23 -0.22
CA ASP A 67 -3.56 15.02 -0.39
C ASP A 67 -2.29 15.29 -1.21
N VAL A 68 -2.41 15.99 -2.35
CA VAL A 68 -1.25 16.33 -3.19
C VAL A 68 -0.37 17.39 -2.54
N GLY A 69 -0.96 18.37 -1.86
CA GLY A 69 -0.23 19.46 -1.19
C GLY A 69 0.58 18.98 0.00
N PHE A 70 0.02 18.12 0.86
CA PHE A 70 0.76 17.51 1.96
C PHE A 70 1.85 16.56 1.46
N TYR A 71 1.59 15.81 0.39
CA TYR A 71 2.62 14.96 -0.20
C TYR A 71 3.78 15.79 -0.78
N LEU A 72 3.46 16.85 -1.53
CA LEU A 72 4.46 17.78 -2.07
C LEU A 72 5.28 18.44 -0.95
N LEU A 73 4.63 18.91 0.12
CA LEU A 73 5.31 19.51 1.26
C LEU A 73 6.22 18.50 1.98
N GLY A 74 5.72 17.29 2.23
CA GLY A 74 6.52 16.21 2.83
C GLY A 74 7.74 15.86 1.98
N ALA A 75 7.57 15.77 0.67
CA ALA A 75 8.64 15.49 -0.28
C ALA A 75 9.68 16.62 -0.31
N LEU A 76 9.25 17.89 -0.25
CA LEU A 76 10.15 19.05 -0.17
C LEU A 76 10.95 19.08 1.13
N ILE A 77 10.32 18.81 2.27
CA ILE A 77 11.01 18.75 3.57
C ILE A 77 12.04 17.62 3.57
N LEU A 78 11.66 16.44 3.06
CA LEU A 78 12.58 15.30 2.96
C LEU A 78 13.73 15.60 2.01
N PHE A 79 13.47 16.24 0.87
CA PHE A 79 14.51 16.64 -0.07
C PHE A 79 15.47 17.67 0.54
N TYR A 80 14.96 18.65 1.28
CA TYR A 80 15.79 19.62 2.01
C TYR A 80 16.71 18.92 3.02
N VAL A 81 16.17 18.01 3.83
CA VAL A 81 16.95 17.23 4.80
C VAL A 81 18.00 16.36 4.10
N TYR A 82 17.64 15.74 2.96
CA TYR A 82 18.58 14.99 2.13
C TYR A 82 19.72 15.88 1.63
N LEU A 83 19.42 17.11 1.17
CA LEU A 83 20.41 18.08 0.70
C LEU A 83 21.31 18.63 1.81
N SER A 84 20.87 18.64 3.07
CA SER A 84 21.74 18.96 4.19
C SER A 84 22.83 17.91 4.44
N GLY A 85 22.68 16.68 3.92
CA GLY A 85 23.66 15.60 4.08
C GLY A 85 23.79 15.07 5.52
N GLU A 86 22.99 15.58 6.45
CA GLU A 86 22.99 15.21 7.86
C GLU A 86 21.53 15.09 8.32
N ILE A 87 21.19 13.93 8.90
CA ILE A 87 19.86 13.66 9.47
C ILE A 87 19.99 13.57 10.97
N PHE A 88 19.21 14.39 11.66
CA PHE A 88 19.09 14.34 13.11
C PHE A 88 17.86 13.55 13.56
N PHE A 89 17.93 13.00 14.77
CA PHE A 89 16.83 12.21 15.35
C PHE A 89 15.49 12.95 15.39
N TRP A 90 15.48 14.24 15.73
CA TRP A 90 14.24 15.02 15.76
C TRP A 90 13.64 15.24 14.36
N GLN A 91 14.47 15.30 13.32
CA GLN A 91 13.98 15.41 11.94
C GLN A 91 13.31 14.10 11.51
N ALA A 92 13.91 12.97 11.86
CA ALA A 92 13.33 11.65 11.61
C ALA A 92 11.98 11.47 12.31
N VAL A 93 11.89 11.83 13.60
CA VAL A 93 10.62 11.84 14.35
C VAL A 93 9.64 12.83 13.73
N GLY A 94 10.14 13.97 13.23
CA GLY A 94 9.35 14.99 12.55
C GLY A 94 8.60 14.48 11.33
N PHE A 95 9.17 13.57 10.52
CA PHE A 95 8.47 12.98 9.36
C PHE A 95 7.27 12.13 9.78
N VAL A 96 7.43 11.29 10.80
CA VAL A 96 6.34 10.47 11.32
C VAL A 96 5.27 11.35 11.96
N ALA A 97 5.68 12.36 12.74
CA ALA A 97 4.76 13.32 13.34
C ALA A 97 4.00 14.14 12.28
N PHE A 98 4.64 14.49 11.16
CA PHE A 98 4.01 15.19 10.04
C PHE A 98 2.91 14.34 9.39
N TYR A 99 3.11 13.03 9.24
CA TYR A 99 2.05 12.13 8.77
C TYR A 99 0.90 12.02 9.77
N LEU A 100 1.19 11.90 11.06
CA LEU A 100 0.14 11.88 12.11
C LEU A 100 -0.67 13.18 12.10
N PHE A 101 -0.01 14.31 11.89
CA PHE A 101 -0.66 15.60 11.71
C PHE A 101 -1.55 15.62 10.46
N PHE A 102 -1.07 15.12 9.31
CA PHE A 102 -1.88 14.97 8.11
C PHE A 102 -3.14 14.13 8.37
N VAL A 103 -3.00 12.97 9.01
CA VAL A 103 -4.13 12.10 9.36
C VAL A 103 -5.11 12.84 10.28
N GLY A 104 -4.61 13.52 11.32
CA GLY A 104 -5.45 14.36 12.19
C GLY A 104 -6.17 15.48 11.45
N PHE A 105 -5.50 16.12 10.48
CA PHE A 105 -6.08 17.17 9.63
C PHE A 105 -7.17 16.61 8.71
N VAL A 106 -6.98 15.43 8.13
CA VAL A 106 -8.01 14.71 7.36
C VAL A 106 -9.26 14.51 8.23
N PHE A 107 -9.09 13.95 9.43
CA PHE A 107 -10.21 13.73 10.36
C PHE A 107 -10.88 15.04 10.78
N TRP A 108 -10.11 16.10 11.01
CA TRP A 108 -10.66 17.41 11.36
C TRP A 108 -11.52 18.01 10.24
N MET A 109 -11.02 17.98 9.00
CA MET A 109 -11.73 18.49 7.83
C MET A 109 -13.04 17.73 7.61
N ASP A 110 -13.00 16.43 7.86
CA ASP A 110 -14.13 15.52 7.73
C ASP A 110 -15.20 15.75 8.82
N LEU A 111 -14.80 15.96 10.07
CA LEU A 111 -15.71 16.32 11.18
C LEU A 111 -16.35 17.70 11.00
N GLY A 112 -15.59 18.68 10.49
CA GLY A 112 -16.09 20.03 10.22
C GLY A 112 -17.15 20.06 9.11
N SER A 113 -17.07 19.15 8.15
CA SER A 113 -18.01 19.10 7.01
C SER A 113 -19.41 18.54 7.38
N GLY A 114 -19.59 17.99 8.58
CA GLY A 114 -20.89 17.54 9.11
C GLY A 114 -21.76 18.65 9.73
N SER A 115 -21.30 19.91 9.71
CA SER A 115 -21.93 21.02 10.47
C SER A 115 -22.59 22.11 9.63
N ILE A 116 -22.71 21.97 8.30
CA ILE A 116 -23.40 22.95 7.46
C ILE A 116 -24.79 22.42 7.07
N PRO A 117 -25.88 22.87 7.70
CA PRO A 117 -27.20 22.71 7.11
C PRO A 117 -27.23 23.51 5.82
N ALA A 118 -27.42 22.83 4.69
CA ALA A 118 -27.58 23.44 3.37
C ALA A 118 -28.86 24.30 3.35
N ALA A 119 -28.72 25.57 3.73
CA ALA A 119 -29.75 26.58 3.56
C ALA A 119 -29.46 27.38 2.28
N GLY A 120 -30.36 27.26 1.30
CA GLY A 120 -30.62 28.30 0.31
C GLY A 120 -29.90 28.16 -1.03
N CYS A 121 -30.52 27.43 -1.95
CA CYS A 121 -30.82 27.93 -3.31
C CYS A 121 -31.93 27.07 -3.92
N ALA A 122 -33.16 27.58 -3.86
CA ALA A 122 -34.30 27.04 -4.57
C ALA A 122 -34.28 27.52 -6.03
N GLY A 123 -34.59 26.62 -6.97
CA GLY A 123 -35.00 26.99 -8.32
C GLY A 123 -34.80 25.91 -9.38
N GLY A 124 -35.82 25.09 -9.64
CA GLY A 124 -36.08 24.51 -10.97
C GLY A 124 -35.90 23.00 -11.15
N ASP A 125 -36.85 22.23 -10.62
CA ASP A 125 -37.52 21.06 -11.22
C ASP A 125 -36.76 20.17 -12.24
N ASP A 126 -36.27 19.00 -11.79
CA ASP A 126 -36.57 17.73 -12.48
C ASP A 126 -36.55 16.61 -11.44
N ARG A 127 -37.72 16.01 -11.19
CA ARG A 127 -37.89 14.84 -10.33
C ARG A 127 -37.30 13.62 -11.05
N ARG A 128 -36.24 13.03 -10.49
CA ARG A 128 -35.91 11.61 -10.65
C ARG A 128 -35.13 11.09 -9.45
N ASP A 129 -35.87 10.41 -8.57
CA ASP A 129 -35.45 9.36 -7.64
C ASP A 129 -34.16 9.56 -6.85
N ALA A 130 -34.28 10.24 -5.72
CA ALA A 130 -33.44 9.98 -4.56
C ALA A 130 -33.80 8.59 -4.01
N ARG A 131 -33.03 7.56 -4.40
CA ARG A 131 -32.95 6.33 -3.61
C ARG A 131 -31.83 6.51 -2.61
N GLU A 132 -32.21 6.44 -1.34
CA GLU A 132 -31.34 6.18 -0.20
C GLU A 132 -30.38 5.04 -0.55
N MET A 133 -29.08 5.30 -0.44
CA MET A 133 -28.03 4.31 -0.71
C MET A 133 -27.74 3.59 0.59
N ASP A 134 -28.57 2.59 0.89
CA ASP A 134 -28.31 1.61 1.93
C ASP A 134 -27.01 0.87 1.61
N CYS A 135 -26.07 0.97 2.55
CA CYS A 135 -24.80 0.28 2.54
C CYS A 135 -25.01 -1.17 3.02
N GLU A 136 -25.73 -1.98 2.25
CA GLU A 136 -25.83 -3.43 2.43
C GLU A 136 -25.75 -4.15 1.09
N ARG A 137 -24.52 -4.33 0.58
CA ARG A 137 -24.10 -5.54 -0.15
C ARG A 137 -22.59 -5.52 -0.40
N GLY A 138 -21.82 -5.83 0.64
CA GLY A 138 -20.49 -6.41 0.47
C GLY A 138 -20.65 -7.88 0.07
N GLY A 139 -20.96 -8.12 -1.19
CA GLY A 139 -21.09 -9.45 -1.77
C GLY A 139 -20.53 -9.41 -3.18
N GLU A 140 -19.50 -10.22 -3.41
CA GLU A 140 -18.91 -10.52 -4.71
C GLU A 140 -18.22 -9.35 -5.42
N VAL A 141 -16.91 -9.19 -5.15
CA VAL A 141 -15.97 -8.85 -6.23
C VAL A 141 -15.91 -10.08 -7.14
N VAL A 142 -16.96 -10.26 -7.95
CA VAL A 142 -16.94 -11.17 -9.09
C VAL A 142 -16.07 -10.50 -10.14
N VAL A 143 -14.81 -10.93 -10.18
CA VAL A 143 -13.99 -10.92 -11.38
C VAL A 143 -14.70 -11.84 -12.38
N GLY A 144 -15.71 -11.31 -13.07
CA GLY A 144 -16.59 -12.12 -13.89
C GLY A 144 -17.66 -11.30 -14.60
N SER A 145 -17.23 -10.36 -15.45
CA SER A 145 -17.89 -10.15 -16.75
C SER A 145 -17.00 -9.32 -17.68
N LEU A 146 -15.92 -9.93 -18.15
CA LEU A 146 -15.41 -9.70 -19.51
C LEU A 146 -16.01 -10.80 -20.39
N ALA A 147 -17.33 -10.74 -20.60
CA ALA A 147 -18.02 -11.61 -21.53
C ALA A 147 -18.81 -10.71 -22.50
N GLY A 148 -18.09 -10.22 -23.49
CA GLY A 148 -18.64 -9.30 -24.49
C GLY A 148 -17.79 -9.15 -25.74
N GLU A 149 -16.89 -10.08 -26.05
CA GLU A 149 -16.33 -10.19 -27.40
C GLU A 149 -16.45 -11.62 -27.90
N LYS A 150 -17.06 -11.74 -29.07
CA LYS A 150 -17.46 -12.99 -29.71
C LYS A 150 -16.23 -13.78 -30.16
N GLU A 151 -16.26 -15.06 -29.79
CA GLU A 151 -15.72 -16.24 -30.46
C GLU A 151 -14.71 -16.03 -31.61
N HIS A 152 -13.43 -16.26 -31.31
CA HIS A 152 -12.58 -17.22 -32.04
C HIS A 152 -11.25 -17.39 -31.28
N SER A 153 -11.08 -18.41 -30.44
CA SER A 153 -9.79 -18.62 -29.77
C SER A 153 -9.55 -20.07 -29.30
N GLY A 154 -8.32 -20.54 -29.52
CA GLY A 154 -7.92 -21.94 -29.60
C GLY A 154 -7.94 -22.73 -28.28
N CYS A 155 -7.86 -24.06 -28.41
CA CYS A 155 -7.63 -25.05 -27.34
C CYS A 155 -6.56 -24.62 -26.30
N PHE A 156 -5.59 -23.82 -26.73
CA PHE A 156 -4.52 -23.26 -25.91
C PHE A 156 -5.02 -22.34 -24.78
N GLU A 157 -6.04 -21.51 -25.02
CA GLU A 157 -6.54 -20.56 -24.00
C GLU A 157 -7.36 -21.28 -22.91
N ARG A 158 -8.10 -22.33 -23.29
CA ARG A 158 -8.78 -23.22 -22.33
C ARG A 158 -7.79 -24.05 -21.51
N ALA A 159 -6.68 -24.49 -22.11
CA ALA A 159 -5.62 -25.20 -21.39
C ALA A 159 -4.91 -24.26 -20.40
N CYS A 160 -4.57 -23.04 -20.82
CA CYS A 160 -3.97 -22.01 -19.97
C CYS A 160 -4.89 -21.63 -18.80
N GLY A 161 -6.19 -21.48 -19.05
CA GLY A 161 -7.18 -21.20 -18.00
C GLY A 161 -7.35 -22.34 -16.99
N LYS A 162 -7.23 -23.61 -17.40
CA LYS A 162 -7.24 -24.76 -16.48
C LYS A 162 -5.96 -24.82 -15.64
N ILE A 163 -4.80 -24.55 -16.24
CA ILE A 163 -3.52 -24.52 -15.54
C ILE A 163 -3.50 -23.37 -14.50
N SER A 164 -4.02 -22.18 -14.87
CA SER A 164 -4.18 -21.06 -13.94
C SER A 164 -5.01 -21.44 -12.72
N LYS A 165 -6.18 -22.06 -12.93
CA LYS A 165 -7.06 -22.50 -11.83
C LYS A 165 -6.44 -23.55 -10.92
N VAL A 166 -5.63 -24.47 -11.48
CA VAL A 166 -4.92 -25.48 -10.69
C VAL A 166 -3.85 -24.84 -9.81
N TRP A 167 -3.20 -23.77 -10.27
CA TRP A 167 -2.19 -23.05 -9.50
C TRP A 167 -2.79 -22.07 -8.49
N GLU A 168 -3.93 -21.47 -8.82
CA GLU A 168 -4.71 -20.61 -7.93
C GLU A 168 -5.32 -21.37 -6.74
N PHE A 169 -5.63 -22.66 -6.90
CA PHE A 169 -6.28 -23.47 -5.86
C PHE A 169 -5.50 -23.56 -4.54
N PRO A 170 -4.21 -23.98 -4.50
CA PRO A 170 -3.45 -24.05 -3.24
C PRO A 170 -3.28 -22.68 -2.58
N VAL A 171 -3.06 -21.63 -3.37
CA VAL A 171 -2.92 -20.26 -2.86
C VAL A 171 -4.23 -19.77 -2.26
N SER A 172 -5.33 -19.93 -3.00
CA SER A 172 -6.68 -19.55 -2.54
C SER A 172 -7.12 -20.33 -1.31
N PHE A 173 -6.72 -21.60 -1.21
CA PHE A 173 -7.00 -22.43 -0.04
C PHE A 173 -6.25 -21.95 1.21
N LEU A 174 -4.96 -21.61 1.07
CA LEU A 174 -4.17 -21.03 2.17
C LEU A 174 -4.70 -19.67 2.60
N LEU A 175 -5.09 -18.81 1.65
CA LEU A 175 -5.69 -17.51 1.93
C LEU A 175 -7.02 -17.67 2.69
N LYS A 176 -7.88 -18.60 2.28
CA LYS A 176 -9.16 -18.88 2.97
C LYS A 176 -9.00 -19.43 4.39
N LEU A 177 -7.88 -20.10 4.68
CA LEU A 177 -7.55 -20.63 6.01
C LEU A 177 -6.98 -19.60 6.98
N THR A 178 -6.52 -18.46 6.46
CA THR A 178 -5.79 -17.44 7.23
C THR A 178 -6.43 -16.07 7.19
N ILE A 179 -7.30 -15.78 6.23
CA ILE A 179 -8.06 -14.53 6.14
C ILE A 179 -9.51 -14.80 6.57
N PRO A 180 -9.96 -14.21 7.70
CA PRO A 180 -11.35 -14.27 8.12
C PRO A 180 -12.30 -13.74 7.05
N GLN A 181 -13.35 -14.50 6.75
CA GLN A 181 -14.42 -14.06 5.86
C GLN A 181 -15.57 -13.46 6.67
N SER A 182 -16.06 -12.30 6.27
CA SER A 182 -17.15 -11.57 6.95
C SER A 182 -18.53 -11.81 6.34
N ALA A 183 -18.62 -12.45 5.17
CA ALA A 183 -19.88 -12.65 4.46
C ALA A 183 -20.74 -13.76 5.13
N PRO A 184 -21.99 -13.46 5.55
CA PRO A 184 -22.83 -14.43 6.28
C PRO A 184 -23.29 -15.62 5.42
N LEU A 185 -23.25 -15.50 4.09
CA LEU A 185 -23.66 -16.55 3.14
C LEU A 185 -22.59 -17.65 2.92
N GLU A 186 -21.32 -17.37 3.23
CA GLU A 186 -20.21 -18.31 3.07
C GLU A 186 -19.72 -18.88 4.42
N TRP A 187 -20.49 -18.69 5.49
CA TRP A 187 -20.11 -19.08 6.84
C TRP A 187 -19.87 -20.59 6.93
N ASN A 188 -18.62 -20.97 7.26
CA ASN A 188 -18.25 -22.34 7.55
C ASN A 188 -17.49 -22.41 8.87
N ARG A 189 -18.03 -23.21 9.80
CA ARG A 189 -17.50 -23.41 11.15
C ARG A 189 -16.03 -23.82 11.16
N SER A 190 -15.63 -24.72 10.27
CA SER A 190 -14.25 -25.24 10.17
C SER A 190 -13.24 -24.16 9.74
N TYR A 191 -13.61 -23.30 8.80
CA TYR A 191 -12.73 -22.22 8.33
C TYR A 191 -12.55 -21.13 9.39
N ILE A 192 -13.59 -20.80 10.15
CA ILE A 192 -13.47 -19.80 11.23
C ILE A 192 -12.61 -20.34 12.38
N SER A 193 -12.79 -21.60 12.79
CA SER A 193 -11.90 -22.22 13.78
C SER A 193 -10.45 -22.30 13.29
N ALA A 194 -10.24 -22.56 11.99
CA ALA A 194 -8.89 -22.54 11.41
C ALA A 194 -8.29 -21.13 11.41
N ASN A 195 -9.08 -20.10 11.06
CA ASN A 195 -8.66 -18.70 11.13
C ASN A 195 -8.25 -18.29 12.56
N ILE A 196 -9.04 -18.64 13.58
CA ILE A 196 -8.73 -18.33 14.98
C ILE A 196 -7.42 -19.01 15.43
N ALA A 197 -7.15 -20.24 14.96
CA ALA A 197 -5.92 -20.95 15.28
C ALA A 197 -4.70 -20.39 14.53
N LEU A 198 -4.85 -20.09 13.25
CA LEU A 198 -3.75 -19.77 12.33
C LEU A 198 -3.41 -18.27 12.25
N CYS A 199 -4.37 -17.36 12.43
CA CYS A 199 -4.11 -15.91 12.36
C CYS A 199 -3.03 -15.47 13.37
N PRO A 200 -3.10 -15.84 14.66
CA PRO A 200 -2.08 -15.41 15.63
C PRO A 200 -0.69 -15.94 15.31
N VAL A 201 -0.61 -17.16 14.76
CA VAL A 201 0.66 -17.80 14.38
C VAL A 201 1.25 -17.16 13.12
N ALA A 202 0.41 -16.85 12.13
CA ALA A 202 0.82 -16.16 10.91
C ALA A 202 1.27 -14.71 11.18
N LEU A 203 0.55 -13.99 12.05
CA LEU A 203 0.97 -12.66 12.51
C LEU A 203 2.28 -12.71 13.32
N LEU A 204 2.49 -13.77 14.09
CA LEU A 204 3.75 -13.98 14.78
C LEU A 204 4.92 -14.14 13.81
N TYR A 205 4.71 -14.91 12.73
CA TYR A 205 5.69 -15.07 11.66
C TYR A 205 5.98 -13.72 10.97
N ALA A 206 4.97 -12.90 10.73
CA ALA A 206 5.13 -11.52 10.22
C ALA A 206 6.04 -10.67 11.13
N CYS A 207 5.85 -10.80 12.44
CA CYS A 207 6.59 -10.07 13.45
C CYS A 207 7.97 -10.67 13.76
N ASN A 208 8.45 -11.68 13.02
CA ASN A 208 9.76 -12.30 13.26
C ASN A 208 10.92 -11.29 13.21
N SER A 209 10.75 -10.18 12.45
CA SER A 209 11.72 -9.07 12.43
C SER A 209 11.72 -8.21 13.70
N PHE A 210 10.61 -8.16 14.45
CA PHE A 210 10.49 -7.41 15.71
C PHE A 210 10.74 -8.28 16.95
N MET A 211 10.32 -9.55 16.91
CA MET A 211 10.49 -10.50 17.98
C MET A 211 10.84 -11.87 17.38
N PRO A 212 12.07 -12.39 17.58
CA PRO A 212 12.47 -13.64 16.96
C PRO A 212 11.57 -14.79 17.45
N LEU A 213 11.19 -15.68 16.54
CA LEU A 213 10.29 -16.82 16.81
C LEU A 213 10.79 -17.73 17.95
N ASP A 214 12.10 -17.73 18.18
CA ASP A 214 12.78 -18.53 19.19
C ASP A 214 12.96 -17.80 20.53
N HIS A 215 12.33 -16.63 20.73
CA HIS A 215 12.47 -15.90 21.99
C HIS A 215 12.03 -16.79 23.17
N PRO A 216 12.93 -17.13 24.11
CA PRO A 216 12.58 -17.99 25.22
C PRO A 216 11.68 -17.22 26.19
N ILE A 217 10.47 -17.73 26.43
CA ILE A 217 9.59 -17.21 27.48
C ILE A 217 9.74 -18.09 28.72
N ALA A 218 10.32 -17.53 29.78
CA ALA A 218 10.63 -18.24 31.03
C ALA A 218 9.50 -18.18 32.08
N PHE A 219 8.22 -18.17 31.68
CA PHE A 219 7.13 -17.86 32.62
C PHE A 219 6.51 -19.07 33.34
N LEU A 220 6.63 -20.30 32.80
CA LEU A 220 5.90 -21.45 33.35
C LEU A 220 6.77 -22.56 33.98
N PHE A 221 8.04 -22.72 33.58
CA PHE A 221 8.94 -23.75 34.12
C PHE A 221 10.40 -23.26 34.15
N PRO A 222 11.13 -23.40 35.27
CA PRO A 222 12.50 -22.90 35.42
C PRO A 222 13.56 -23.52 34.48
N ASN A 223 13.27 -24.66 33.84
CA ASN A 223 14.25 -25.47 33.09
C ASN A 223 13.81 -25.86 31.66
N THR A 224 12.72 -25.30 31.11
CA THR A 224 12.28 -25.59 29.74
C THR A 224 11.99 -24.31 28.96
N HIS A 225 12.81 -24.06 27.94
CA HIS A 225 12.62 -22.97 26.99
C HIS A 225 11.70 -23.45 25.86
N PHE A 226 10.43 -23.08 25.91
CA PHE A 226 9.54 -23.27 24.76
C PHE A 226 9.65 -22.07 23.82
N PRO A 227 9.74 -22.31 22.50
CA PRO A 227 9.74 -21.22 21.53
C PRO A 227 8.36 -20.55 21.50
N LEU A 228 8.35 -19.25 21.25
CA LEU A 228 7.17 -18.40 21.39
C LEU A 228 6.03 -18.83 20.46
N TRP A 229 6.35 -19.30 19.25
CA TRP A 229 5.37 -19.81 18.29
C TRP A 229 4.57 -21.00 18.81
N PHE A 230 5.18 -21.87 19.61
CA PHE A 230 4.52 -23.07 20.15
C PHE A 230 3.49 -22.72 21.21
N ILE A 231 3.81 -21.74 22.07
CA ILE A 231 2.89 -21.23 23.11
C ILE A 231 1.69 -20.54 22.46
N VAL A 232 1.95 -19.70 21.46
CA VAL A 232 0.90 -18.97 20.74
C VAL A 232 -0.01 -19.93 19.98
N LEU A 233 0.56 -20.98 19.34
CA LEU A 233 -0.21 -22.01 18.66
C LEU A 233 -1.10 -22.83 19.62
N LEU A 234 -0.59 -23.18 20.80
CA LEU A 234 -1.39 -23.88 21.83
C LEU A 234 -2.53 -23.01 22.35
N ALA A 235 -2.25 -21.75 22.66
CA ALA A 235 -3.24 -20.78 23.12
C ALA A 235 -4.31 -20.53 22.04
N SER A 236 -3.92 -20.26 20.79
CA SER A 236 -4.85 -20.02 19.70
C SER A 236 -5.67 -21.27 19.34
N SER A 237 -5.06 -22.46 19.37
CA SER A 237 -5.76 -23.72 19.09
C SER A 237 -6.79 -24.08 20.18
N SER A 238 -6.46 -23.83 21.46
CA SER A 238 -7.42 -24.01 22.56
C SER A 238 -8.60 -23.05 22.46
N LEU A 239 -8.36 -21.79 22.07
CA LEU A 239 -9.41 -20.80 21.83
C LEU A 239 -10.27 -21.16 20.62
N ALA A 240 -9.64 -21.66 19.54
CA ALA A 240 -10.32 -22.15 18.34
C ALA A 240 -11.21 -23.37 18.63
N ALA A 241 -10.76 -24.31 19.46
CA ALA A 241 -11.55 -25.45 19.89
C ALA A 241 -12.76 -25.02 20.74
N LEU A 242 -12.56 -24.06 21.65
CA LEU A 242 -13.62 -23.49 22.47
C LEU A 242 -14.69 -22.80 21.60
N HIS A 243 -14.26 -21.96 20.66
CA HIS A 243 -15.15 -21.29 19.70
C HIS A 243 -15.87 -22.29 18.78
N PHE A 244 -15.16 -23.34 18.33
CA PHE A 244 -15.79 -24.41 17.55
C PHE A 244 -16.91 -25.06 18.35
N ILE A 245 -16.74 -25.30 19.66
CA ILE A 245 -17.75 -25.99 20.50
C ILE A 245 -18.93 -25.08 20.87
N LEU A 246 -18.69 -23.80 21.17
CA LEU A 246 -19.70 -22.86 21.69
C LEU A 246 -20.53 -22.17 20.60
N GLU A 247 -19.91 -21.75 19.50
CA GLU A 247 -20.58 -20.94 18.47
C GLU A 247 -21.21 -21.84 17.40
N LYS A 248 -22.54 -21.96 17.40
CA LYS A 248 -23.31 -22.71 16.40
C LYS A 248 -24.04 -21.82 15.37
N GLU A 249 -24.12 -20.52 15.63
CA GLU A 249 -24.81 -19.54 14.80
C GLU A 249 -23.86 -18.41 14.38
N PRO A 250 -24.10 -17.74 13.23
CA PRO A 250 -23.26 -16.65 12.79
C PRO A 250 -23.32 -15.46 13.77
N PRO A 251 -22.16 -14.92 14.22
CA PRO A 251 -22.13 -13.83 15.17
C PRO A 251 -22.68 -12.54 14.55
N LYS A 252 -23.68 -11.92 15.20
CA LYS A 252 -24.35 -10.70 14.71
C LYS A 252 -23.60 -9.40 15.04
N ASN A 253 -22.72 -9.40 16.04
CA ASN A 253 -22.10 -8.18 16.61
C ASN A 253 -20.58 -8.04 16.41
N GLU A 254 -19.87 -9.04 15.85
CA GLU A 254 -18.40 -9.03 15.75
C GLU A 254 -17.84 -8.64 14.36
N GLN A 255 -18.69 -8.15 13.44
CA GLN A 255 -18.30 -7.93 12.05
C GLN A 255 -17.12 -6.96 11.89
N ILE A 256 -17.02 -5.91 12.70
CA ILE A 256 -15.94 -4.91 12.58
C ILE A 256 -14.58 -5.51 12.98
N SER A 257 -14.52 -6.24 14.09
CA SER A 257 -13.27 -6.87 14.56
C SER A 257 -12.77 -7.93 13.57
N VAL A 258 -13.69 -8.74 13.02
CA VAL A 258 -13.37 -9.75 12.00
C VAL A 258 -12.85 -9.09 10.72
N VAL A 259 -13.47 -7.99 10.27
CA VAL A 259 -13.01 -7.23 9.10
C VAL A 259 -11.64 -6.59 9.34
N LEU A 260 -11.37 -6.06 10.53
CA LEU A 260 -10.05 -5.52 10.88
C LEU A 260 -8.98 -6.61 10.89
N VAL A 261 -9.25 -7.78 11.47
CA VAL A 261 -8.29 -8.91 11.44
C VAL A 261 -8.08 -9.40 10.01
N ALA A 262 -9.14 -9.50 9.20
CA ALA A 262 -9.04 -9.85 7.79
C ALA A 262 -8.22 -8.85 6.98
N PHE A 263 -8.35 -7.55 7.25
CA PHE A 263 -7.54 -6.51 6.65
C PHE A 263 -6.05 -6.68 7.01
N VAL A 264 -5.72 -6.85 8.30
CA VAL A 264 -4.33 -7.06 8.74
C VAL A 264 -3.73 -8.33 8.15
N MET A 265 -4.50 -9.43 8.10
CA MET A 265 -4.05 -10.68 7.49
C MET A 265 -3.86 -10.58 5.97
N SER A 266 -4.69 -9.78 5.29
CA SER A 266 -4.51 -9.49 3.86
C SER A 266 -3.23 -8.70 3.62
N VAL A 267 -2.98 -7.67 4.43
CA VAL A 267 -1.73 -6.89 4.38
C VAL A 267 -0.51 -7.78 4.62
N PHE A 268 -0.58 -8.71 5.58
CA PHE A 268 0.50 -9.67 5.83
C PHE A 268 0.81 -10.51 4.58
N TRP A 269 -0.20 -11.11 3.95
CA TRP A 269 0.02 -11.94 2.77
C TRP A 269 0.54 -11.14 1.57
N ILE A 270 0.03 -9.93 1.36
CA ILE A 270 0.55 -9.04 0.32
C ILE A 270 2.02 -8.74 0.60
N SER A 271 2.39 -8.44 1.85
CA SER A 271 3.77 -8.18 2.26
C SER A 271 4.68 -9.40 2.08
N ALA A 272 4.21 -10.61 2.45
CA ALA A 272 4.98 -11.84 2.31
C ALA A 272 5.23 -12.18 0.83
N VAL A 273 4.18 -12.11 -0.01
CA VAL A 273 4.30 -12.37 -1.45
C VAL A 273 5.16 -11.30 -2.13
N ALA A 274 4.99 -10.02 -1.78
CA ALA A 274 5.83 -8.94 -2.29
C ALA A 274 7.29 -9.14 -1.87
N GLY A 275 7.57 -9.53 -0.63
CA GLY A 275 8.91 -9.83 -0.15
C GLY A 275 9.60 -10.93 -0.94
N GLU A 276 8.92 -12.05 -1.18
CA GLU A 276 9.46 -13.13 -2.01
C GLU A 276 9.67 -12.69 -3.47
N LEU A 277 8.76 -11.90 -4.03
CA LEU A 277 8.91 -11.32 -5.37
C LEU A 277 10.15 -10.43 -5.46
N LEU A 278 10.39 -9.56 -4.48
CA LEU A 278 11.56 -8.68 -4.44
C LEU A 278 12.85 -9.49 -4.27
N ASN A 279 12.86 -10.52 -3.44
CA ASN A 279 14.00 -11.42 -3.30
C ASN A 279 14.34 -12.10 -4.64
N CYS A 280 13.32 -12.54 -5.40
CA CYS A 280 13.51 -13.07 -6.74
C CYS A 280 14.05 -12.02 -7.73
N LEU A 281 13.54 -10.79 -7.68
CA LEU A 281 13.99 -9.68 -8.54
C LEU A 281 15.43 -9.27 -8.21
N GLU A 282 15.80 -9.23 -6.94
CA GLU A 282 17.16 -8.99 -6.48
C GLU A 282 18.10 -10.08 -6.98
N ALA A 283 17.73 -11.36 -6.80
CA ALA A 283 18.51 -12.49 -7.30
C ALA A 283 18.70 -12.43 -8.83
N LEU A 284 17.65 -12.09 -9.57
CA LEU A 284 17.71 -11.94 -11.02
C LEU A 284 18.58 -10.76 -11.45
N GLY A 285 18.53 -9.64 -10.74
CA GLY A 285 19.37 -8.50 -11.08
C GLY A 285 20.84 -8.69 -10.70
N ILE A 286 21.14 -9.47 -9.66
CA ILE A 286 22.51 -9.96 -9.38
C ILE A 286 22.98 -10.87 -10.52
N LEU A 287 22.12 -11.77 -11.01
CA LEU A 287 22.43 -12.67 -12.13
C LEU A 287 22.70 -11.89 -13.44
N LEU A 288 21.98 -10.80 -13.67
CA LEU A 288 22.18 -9.90 -14.82
C LEU A 288 23.31 -8.89 -14.63
N GLU A 289 24.11 -9.01 -13.55
CA GLU A 289 25.22 -8.11 -13.19
C GLU A 289 24.80 -6.62 -13.13
N VAL A 290 23.54 -6.37 -12.75
CA VAL A 290 23.01 -5.02 -12.63
C VAL A 290 23.50 -4.38 -11.33
N PRO A 291 24.08 -3.15 -11.37
CA PRO A 291 24.50 -2.44 -10.17
C PRO A 291 23.38 -2.34 -9.11
N PRO A 292 23.67 -2.54 -7.80
CA PRO A 292 22.65 -2.48 -6.75
C PRO A 292 21.89 -1.16 -6.68
N SER A 293 22.54 -0.05 -7.07
CA SER A 293 21.90 1.27 -7.19
C SER A 293 20.85 1.31 -8.30
N LEU A 294 21.09 0.63 -9.43
CA LEU A 294 20.12 0.49 -10.51
C LEU A 294 18.94 -0.37 -10.13
N LEU A 295 19.26 -1.50 -9.52
CA LEU A 295 18.29 -2.49 -9.09
C LEU A 295 17.26 -1.86 -8.13
N GLY A 296 17.72 -1.05 -7.18
CA GLY A 296 16.87 -0.27 -6.27
C GLY A 296 16.02 0.82 -6.94
N LEU A 297 16.58 1.57 -7.89
CA LEU A 297 15.89 2.69 -8.56
C LEU A 297 14.89 2.24 -9.64
N THR A 298 15.05 1.02 -10.18
CA THR A 298 14.28 0.55 -11.34
C THR A 298 13.43 -0.69 -10.99
N VAL A 299 14.05 -1.86 -10.95
CA VAL A 299 13.36 -3.16 -10.87
C VAL A 299 12.69 -3.36 -9.52
N LEU A 300 13.36 -3.02 -8.40
CA LEU A 300 12.75 -3.11 -7.07
C LEU A 300 11.68 -2.05 -6.86
N ALA A 301 11.90 -0.83 -7.34
CA ALA A 301 10.91 0.24 -7.27
C ALA A 301 9.63 -0.13 -8.03
N TRP A 302 9.76 -0.73 -9.21
CA TRP A 302 8.64 -1.26 -9.97
C TRP A 302 7.97 -2.45 -9.29
N GLY A 303 8.77 -3.40 -8.80
CA GLY A 303 8.29 -4.61 -8.12
C GLY A 303 7.48 -4.33 -6.86
N ASN A 304 7.88 -3.31 -6.09
CA ASN A 304 7.14 -2.86 -4.90
C ASN A 304 5.76 -2.30 -5.26
N SER A 305 5.70 -1.39 -6.23
CA SER A 305 4.47 -0.66 -6.54
C SER A 305 3.64 -1.25 -7.68
N VAL A 306 3.99 -2.42 -8.23
CA VAL A 306 3.15 -3.09 -9.24
C VAL A 306 1.78 -3.46 -8.68
N GLY A 307 1.70 -3.76 -7.38
CA GLY A 307 0.45 -3.99 -6.66
C GLY A 307 -0.45 -2.75 -6.68
N ASP A 308 0.13 -1.56 -6.44
CA ASP A 308 -0.59 -0.29 -6.50
C ASP A 308 -1.18 -0.04 -7.89
N LEU A 309 -0.39 -0.29 -8.94
CA LEU A 309 -0.87 -0.16 -10.31
C LEU A 309 -2.09 -1.03 -10.56
N VAL A 310 -2.04 -2.31 -10.17
CA VAL A 310 -3.13 -3.25 -10.40
C VAL A 310 -4.35 -2.87 -9.57
N ALA A 311 -4.16 -2.52 -8.29
CA ALA A 311 -5.23 -2.16 -7.37
C ALA A 311 -5.94 -0.86 -7.80
N ASP A 312 -5.21 0.22 -8.05
CA ASP A 312 -5.79 1.53 -8.37
C ASP A 312 -6.45 1.51 -9.75
N VAL A 313 -5.88 0.81 -10.73
CA VAL A 313 -6.53 0.62 -12.04
C VAL A 313 -7.79 -0.23 -11.91
N ALA A 314 -7.81 -1.25 -11.05
CA ALA A 314 -9.02 -2.04 -10.79
C ALA A 314 -10.13 -1.20 -10.12
N VAL A 315 -9.79 -0.34 -9.16
CA VAL A 315 -10.74 0.59 -8.52
C VAL A 315 -11.27 1.62 -9.53
N ALA A 316 -10.41 2.13 -10.41
CA ALA A 316 -10.82 3.01 -11.50
C ALA A 316 -11.77 2.30 -12.48
N LYS A 317 -11.49 1.03 -12.80
CA LYS A 317 -12.37 0.16 -13.62
C LYS A 317 -13.71 -0.12 -12.97
N ALA A 318 -13.75 -0.21 -11.65
CA ALA A 318 -14.98 -0.35 -10.87
C ALA A 318 -15.82 0.95 -10.79
N GLY A 319 -15.43 2.02 -11.50
CA GLY A 319 -16.17 3.27 -11.56
C GLY A 319 -15.84 4.25 -10.43
N GLN A 320 -14.76 4.03 -9.67
CA GLN A 320 -14.32 4.90 -8.57
C GLN A 320 -12.95 5.58 -8.83
N PRO A 321 -12.74 6.28 -9.96
CA PRO A 321 -11.43 6.83 -10.32
C PRO A 321 -10.93 7.94 -9.39
N ALA A 322 -11.83 8.71 -8.78
CA ALA A 322 -11.44 9.72 -7.79
C ALA A 322 -10.84 9.09 -6.53
N MET A 323 -11.33 7.91 -6.12
CA MET A 323 -10.76 7.15 -5.01
C MET A 323 -9.40 6.56 -5.37
N ALA A 324 -9.29 5.96 -6.57
CA ALA A 324 -8.01 5.46 -7.09
C ALA A 324 -6.94 6.56 -7.11
N MET A 325 -7.27 7.75 -7.62
CA MET A 325 -6.36 8.89 -7.62
C MET A 325 -5.90 9.31 -6.22
N ALA A 326 -6.81 9.31 -5.23
CA ALA A 326 -6.45 9.62 -3.86
C ALA A 326 -5.50 8.56 -3.28
N GLY A 327 -5.71 7.28 -3.62
CA GLY A 327 -4.80 6.17 -3.33
C GLY A 327 -3.39 6.39 -3.88
N CYS A 328 -3.29 6.78 -5.16
CA CYS A 328 -2.02 7.00 -5.83
C CYS A 328 -1.16 8.13 -5.21
N PHE A 329 -1.74 9.05 -4.44
CA PHE A 329 -0.98 10.08 -3.73
C PHE A 329 -0.78 9.74 -2.25
N ALA A 330 -1.81 9.21 -1.59
CA ALA A 330 -1.77 8.92 -0.16
C ALA A 330 -0.86 7.73 0.17
N GLY A 331 -0.85 6.68 -0.66
CA GLY A 331 0.01 5.49 -0.47
C GLY A 331 1.51 5.85 -0.49
N PRO A 332 2.03 6.44 -1.58
CA PRO A 332 3.41 6.90 -1.63
C PRO A 332 3.81 7.90 -0.55
N MET A 333 2.90 8.79 -0.16
CA MET A 333 3.12 9.71 0.95
C MET A 333 3.30 8.97 2.28
N PHE A 334 2.46 7.96 2.55
CA PHE A 334 2.59 7.10 3.73
C PHE A 334 3.92 6.34 3.72
N ASN A 335 4.30 5.73 2.60
CA ASN A 335 5.57 5.01 2.46
C ASN A 335 6.78 5.92 2.71
N MET A 336 6.73 7.15 2.20
CA MET A 336 7.78 8.13 2.38
C MET A 336 7.85 8.69 3.81
N LEU A 337 6.71 9.03 4.44
CA LEU A 337 6.73 9.68 5.75
C LEU A 337 6.80 8.70 6.91
N VAL A 338 6.05 7.60 6.83
CA VAL A 338 6.01 6.57 7.88
C VAL A 338 7.03 5.49 7.59
N GLY A 339 7.11 4.96 6.37
CA GLY A 339 8.07 3.91 6.02
C GLY A 339 9.50 4.38 6.18
N LEU A 340 9.92 5.33 5.34
CA LEU A 340 11.26 5.88 5.42
C LEU A 340 11.49 6.66 6.72
N GLY A 341 10.51 7.43 7.21
CA GLY A 341 10.64 8.19 8.45
C GLY A 341 10.89 7.30 9.68
N SER A 342 10.14 6.21 9.84
CA SER A 342 10.38 5.26 10.93
C SER A 342 11.73 4.54 10.78
N ALA A 343 12.14 4.18 9.57
CA ALA A 343 13.44 3.60 9.31
C ALA A 343 14.58 4.57 9.69
N LEU A 344 14.41 5.86 9.40
CA LEU A 344 15.34 6.91 9.81
C LEU A 344 15.36 7.13 11.33
N VAL A 345 14.21 6.99 12.02
CA VAL A 345 14.16 7.07 13.48
C VAL A 345 15.00 5.96 14.10
N ILE A 346 14.92 4.73 13.58
CA ILE A 346 15.74 3.61 14.07
C ILE A 346 17.23 3.90 13.82
N LEU A 347 17.61 4.28 12.60
CA LEU A 347 19.02 4.58 12.27
C LEU A 347 19.62 5.70 13.12
N THR A 348 18.84 6.75 13.37
CA THR A 348 19.31 7.91 14.12
C THR A 348 19.27 7.69 15.63
N ALA A 349 18.43 6.78 16.12
CA ALA A 349 18.39 6.39 17.53
C ALA A 349 19.71 5.73 17.96
N ASP A 350 20.29 4.88 17.11
CA ASP A 350 21.55 4.18 17.41
C ASP A 350 22.77 5.12 17.50
N VAL A 351 22.69 6.27 16.83
CA VAL A 351 23.78 7.26 16.71
C VAL A 351 23.54 8.50 17.58
N TYR A 352 22.40 8.57 18.28
CA TYR A 352 21.99 9.72 19.08
C TYR A 352 23.04 10.06 20.17
N PRO A 353 23.41 11.34 20.37
CA PRO A 353 22.84 12.57 19.81
C PRO A 353 23.52 13.09 18.53
N LYS A 354 24.42 12.32 17.90
CA LYS A 354 25.13 12.77 16.70
C LYS A 354 24.23 12.68 15.47
N ALA A 355 24.49 13.55 14.48
CA ALA A 355 23.82 13.46 13.19
C ALA A 355 24.29 12.23 12.42
N TYR A 356 23.35 11.54 11.78
CA TYR A 356 23.68 10.50 10.81
C TYR A 356 24.07 11.16 9.49
N LYS A 357 25.27 10.86 8.98
CA LYS A 357 25.76 11.45 7.72
C LYS A 357 25.21 10.68 6.54
N LEU A 358 24.48 11.37 5.68
CA LEU A 358 23.92 10.83 4.45
C LEU A 358 24.93 10.99 3.30
N HIS A 359 25.19 9.91 2.59
CA HIS A 359 26.00 9.97 1.38
C HIS A 359 25.15 10.45 0.20
N PHE A 360 25.66 11.47 -0.50
CA PHE A 360 25.01 12.03 -1.68
C PHE A 360 25.06 11.06 -2.85
N HIS A 361 23.89 10.77 -3.42
CA HIS A 361 23.73 9.94 -4.60
C HIS A 361 22.88 10.67 -5.64
N VAL A 362 23.42 10.80 -6.84
CA VAL A 362 22.78 11.54 -7.95
C VAL A 362 21.42 10.93 -8.31
N GLY A 363 21.28 9.60 -8.30
CA GLY A 363 20.02 8.93 -8.62
C GLY A 363 18.87 9.27 -7.67
N ILE A 364 19.16 9.44 -6.37
CA ILE A 364 18.16 9.84 -5.37
C ILE A 364 17.69 11.28 -5.63
N VAL A 365 18.62 12.19 -5.93
CA VAL A 365 18.30 13.59 -6.27
C VAL A 365 17.39 13.65 -7.50
N ILE A 366 17.67 12.83 -8.51
CA ILE A 366 16.84 12.78 -9.73
C ILE A 366 15.45 12.26 -9.42
N ALA A 367 15.33 11.18 -8.63
CA ALA A 367 14.02 10.69 -8.18
C ALA A 367 13.23 11.79 -7.47
N PHE A 368 13.85 12.57 -6.58
CA PHE A 368 13.20 13.73 -5.96
C PHE A 368 12.75 14.79 -6.97
N VAL A 369 13.62 15.20 -7.90
CA VAL A 369 13.30 16.23 -8.89
C VAL A 369 12.09 15.82 -9.73
N PHE A 370 12.07 14.57 -10.21
CA PHE A 370 10.97 14.04 -11.02
C PHE A 370 9.68 13.88 -10.21
N LEU A 371 9.77 13.39 -8.98
CA LEU A 371 8.63 13.29 -8.06
C LEU A 371 8.03 14.67 -7.78
N LEU A 372 8.86 15.66 -7.42
CA LEU A 372 8.41 17.03 -7.15
C LEU A 372 7.79 17.67 -8.39
N PHE A 373 8.39 17.46 -9.57
CA PHE A 373 7.85 17.97 -10.82
C PHE A 373 6.50 17.32 -11.17
N GLY A 374 6.36 16.01 -10.98
CA GLY A 374 5.10 15.28 -11.20
C GLY A 374 3.99 15.72 -10.25
N LEU A 375 4.30 15.91 -8.97
CA LEU A 375 3.34 16.41 -7.97
C LEU A 375 2.93 17.85 -8.21
N MET A 376 3.91 18.74 -8.44
CA MET A 376 3.64 20.14 -8.76
C MET A 376 2.83 20.27 -10.05
N GLY A 377 3.21 19.52 -11.09
CA GLY A 377 2.47 19.47 -12.36
C GLY A 377 1.04 18.98 -12.17
N SER A 378 0.83 17.93 -11.37
CA SER A 378 -0.51 17.41 -11.09
C SER A 378 -1.36 18.42 -10.34
N LEU A 379 -0.79 19.08 -9.32
CA LEU A 379 -1.47 20.14 -8.58
C LEU A 379 -1.88 21.29 -9.52
N LEU A 380 -0.96 21.78 -10.36
CA LEU A 380 -1.21 22.90 -11.27
C LEU A 380 -2.20 22.57 -12.39
N VAL A 381 -2.02 21.45 -13.09
CA VAL A 381 -2.87 21.11 -14.25
C VAL A 381 -4.30 20.76 -13.82
N ILE A 382 -4.46 20.04 -12.70
CA ILE A 382 -5.78 19.64 -12.21
C ILE A 382 -6.51 20.84 -11.59
N THR A 383 -5.82 21.74 -10.88
CA THR A 383 -6.43 22.98 -10.37
C THR A 383 -6.81 23.94 -11.51
N TRP A 384 -5.95 24.09 -12.53
CA TRP A 384 -6.27 24.88 -13.74
C TRP A 384 -7.47 24.32 -14.49
N SER A 385 -7.58 22.99 -14.55
CA SER A 385 -8.71 22.29 -15.17
C SER A 385 -9.97 22.27 -14.31
N ARG A 386 -10.07 23.13 -13.29
CA ARG A 386 -11.19 23.20 -12.32
C ARG A 386 -11.54 21.85 -11.70
N PHE A 387 -10.51 21.10 -11.29
CA PHE A 387 -10.62 19.79 -10.65
C PHE A 387 -11.27 18.70 -11.53
N ARG A 388 -11.28 18.92 -12.85
CA ARG A 388 -11.59 17.88 -13.83
C ARG A 388 -10.29 17.36 -14.40
N VAL A 389 -10.00 16.07 -14.19
CA VAL A 389 -8.77 15.43 -14.68
C VAL A 389 -8.87 15.23 -16.19
N PRO A 390 -8.00 15.85 -17.00
CA PRO A 390 -8.06 15.69 -18.45
C PRO A 390 -7.27 14.45 -18.91
N ARG A 391 -7.74 13.78 -19.97
CA ARG A 391 -7.05 12.59 -20.53
C ARG A 391 -5.60 12.88 -20.97
N PHE A 392 -5.34 14.06 -21.52
CA PHE A 392 -3.99 14.41 -22.00
C PHE A 392 -2.97 14.41 -20.86
N TRP A 393 -3.39 14.77 -19.64
CA TRP A 393 -2.49 14.80 -18.49
C TRP A 393 -1.99 13.40 -18.14
N GLY A 394 -2.82 12.37 -18.33
CA GLY A 394 -2.40 10.99 -18.16
C GLY A 394 -1.25 10.60 -19.09
N PHE A 395 -1.32 10.97 -20.37
CA PHE A 395 -0.21 10.77 -21.31
C PHE A 395 1.05 11.55 -20.92
N CYS A 396 0.91 12.79 -20.43
CA CYS A 396 2.04 13.59 -19.95
C CYS A 396 2.75 12.92 -18.76
N LEU A 397 2.00 12.38 -17.80
CA LEU A 397 2.59 11.70 -16.63
C LEU A 397 3.27 10.37 -16.99
N VAL A 398 2.67 9.57 -17.89
CA VAL A 398 3.32 8.36 -18.40
C VAL A 398 4.62 8.72 -19.14
N GLY A 399 4.59 9.75 -19.99
CA GLY A 399 5.77 10.26 -20.68
C GLY A 399 6.86 10.75 -19.73
N LEU A 400 6.48 11.45 -18.66
CA LEU A 400 7.38 11.88 -17.59
C LEU A 400 8.08 10.69 -16.94
N TYR A 401 7.34 9.64 -16.60
CA TYR A 401 7.91 8.44 -15.99
C TYR A 401 8.85 7.70 -16.93
N VAL A 402 8.49 7.55 -18.22
CA VAL A 402 9.37 6.92 -19.22
C VAL A 402 10.67 7.73 -19.37
N PHE A 403 10.58 9.06 -19.36
CA PHE A 403 11.77 9.93 -19.39
C PHE A 403 12.63 9.78 -18.13
N PHE A 404 12.01 9.75 -16.94
CA PHE A 404 12.70 9.46 -15.67
C PHE A 404 13.45 8.12 -15.72
N MET A 405 12.82 7.07 -16.24
CA MET A 405 13.44 5.75 -16.38
C MET A 405 14.62 5.77 -17.35
N ALA A 406 14.48 6.45 -18.50
CA ALA A 406 15.57 6.58 -19.46
C ALA A 406 16.77 7.32 -18.85
N VAL A 407 16.54 8.45 -18.17
CA VAL A 407 17.59 9.22 -17.49
C VAL A 407 18.28 8.38 -16.40
N SER A 408 17.51 7.66 -15.60
CA SER A 408 18.03 6.80 -14.52
C SER A 408 18.89 5.65 -15.07
N LEU A 409 18.47 5.04 -16.18
CA LEU A 409 19.25 4.01 -16.87
C LEU A 409 20.57 4.57 -17.43
N VAL A 410 20.51 5.71 -18.13
CA VAL A 410 21.69 6.34 -18.73
C VAL A 410 22.73 6.66 -17.66
N ILE A 411 22.33 7.32 -16.58
CA ILE A 411 23.25 7.71 -15.50
C ILE A 411 23.93 6.51 -14.90
N ALA A 412 23.18 5.44 -14.73
CA ALA A 412 23.76 4.26 -14.15
C ALA A 412 24.68 3.49 -15.10
N MET A 413 24.43 3.51 -16.42
CA MET A 413 25.40 3.02 -17.39
C MET A 413 26.73 3.78 -17.32
N PHE A 414 26.70 5.06 -16.94
CA PHE A 414 27.91 5.89 -16.76
C PHE A 414 28.49 5.86 -15.34
N SER A 415 27.79 5.26 -14.37
CA SER A 415 28.20 5.22 -12.96
C SER A 415 28.70 3.84 -12.51
N GLY A 416 28.63 2.83 -13.38
CA GLY A 416 29.31 1.54 -13.23
C GLY A 416 30.68 1.58 -13.88
#